data_AF-A0A179FFW0-F1
#
_entry.id   AF-A0A179FFW0-F1
#
_cell.length_a   1.000
_cell.length_b   1.000
_cell.length_c   1.000
_cell.angle_alpha   90.00
_cell.angle_beta   90.00
_cell.angle_gamma   90.00
#
_symmetry.space_group_name_H-M   'P 1'
#
loop_
_entity.id
_entity.type
_entity.pdbx_description
1 polymer ?
#
loop_
_entity_poly.entity_id
_entity_poly.type
_entity_poly.pdbx_seq_one_letter_code
_entity_poly.pdbx_strand_id
1 'polypeptide(L)'
;MLDEQMRAAGDPELQRLLMRIRRGDQDQSDLELLNSRCYQQGRRIPWETCITVVTPLNRNRWNLNMEASLAFQMQQRSMMRVVISEHKWKNGVPTEEEAIMVLS
;
A
#
# COMPACT_ATOMS: atom_id res chain seq x y z
N MET A 1 26.69 19.66 8.09
CA MET A 1 26.79 18.50 7.19
C MET A 1 25.62 17.60 7.55
N LEU A 2 24.74 17.25 6.61
CA LEU A 2 23.65 16.31 6.90
C LEU A 2 24.26 14.91 6.82
N ASP A 3 24.26 14.17 7.92
CA ASP A 3 24.64 12.76 7.90
C ASP A 3 23.70 12.01 6.95
N GLU A 4 24.26 11.14 6.13
CA GLU A 4 23.47 10.30 5.25
C GLU A 4 22.56 9.42 6.11
N GLN A 5 21.26 9.68 6.08
CA GLN A 5 20.28 8.81 6.73
C GLN A 5 20.17 7.51 5.94
N MET A 6 21.06 6.56 6.25
CA MET A 6 21.01 5.22 5.69
C MET A 6 19.94 4.41 6.42
N ARG A 7 18.75 4.32 5.82
CA ARG A 7 17.78 3.29 6.19
C ARG A 7 18.43 1.92 5.87
N ALA A 8 18.15 0.91 6.69
CA ALA A 8 18.71 -0.44 6.58
C ALA A 8 20.22 -0.59 6.89
N ALA A 9 20.82 0.29 7.69
CA ALA A 9 22.24 0.15 8.11
C ALA A 9 22.57 -1.19 8.83
N GLY A 10 21.56 -1.85 9.43
CA GLY A 10 21.70 -3.17 10.05
C GLY A 10 21.56 -4.35 9.09
N ASP A 11 21.27 -4.12 7.82
CA ASP A 11 21.09 -5.15 6.79
C ASP A 11 21.96 -4.85 5.57
N PRO A 12 23.19 -5.42 5.52
CA PRO A 12 24.14 -5.17 4.43
C PRO A 12 23.63 -5.63 3.06
N GLU A 13 22.81 -6.69 3.00
CA GLU A 13 22.25 -7.23 1.75
C GLU A 13 21.21 -6.25 1.19
N LEU A 14 20.29 -5.79 2.04
CA LEU A 14 19.30 -4.79 1.66
C LEU A 14 19.93 -3.43 1.31
N GLN A 15 20.92 -2.99 2.09
CA GLN A 15 21.65 -1.75 1.81
C GLN A 15 22.33 -1.79 0.44
N ARG A 16 23.01 -2.91 0.11
CA ARG A 16 23.64 -3.11 -1.20
C ARG A 16 22.60 -3.06 -2.32
N LEU A 17 21.49 -3.78 -2.17
CA LEU A 17 20.41 -3.80 -3.15
C LEU A 17 19.85 -2.38 -3.40
N LEU A 18 19.55 -1.64 -2.34
CA LEU A 18 19.03 -0.26 -2.44
C LEU A 18 20.01 0.69 -3.14
N MET A 19 21.32 0.54 -2.88
CA MET A 19 22.34 1.33 -3.57
C MET A 19 22.38 1.03 -5.08
N ARG A 20 22.30 -0.25 -5.47
CA ARG A 20 22.27 -0.63 -6.90
C ARG A 20 21.05 -0.07 -7.61
N ILE A 21 19.86 -0.22 -7.01
CA ILE A 21 18.61 0.34 -7.55
C ILE A 21 18.72 1.85 -7.74
N ARG A 22 19.28 2.56 -6.75
CA ARG A 22 19.44 4.03 -6.81
C ARG A 22 20.37 4.49 -7.92
N ARG A 23 21.40 3.69 -8.26
CA ARG A 23 22.37 4.00 -9.32
C ARG A 23 21.89 3.56 -10.71
N GLY A 24 20.90 2.68 -10.78
CA GLY A 24 20.48 2.07 -12.04
C GLY A 24 21.33 0.86 -12.45
N ASP A 25 22.15 0.34 -11.53
CA ASP A 25 23.10 -0.77 -11.78
C ASP A 25 22.50 -2.14 -11.40
N GLN A 26 21.19 -2.23 -11.23
CA GLN A 26 20.51 -3.48 -10.90
C GLN A 26 20.54 -4.47 -12.06
N ASP A 27 20.68 -5.77 -11.75
CA ASP A 27 20.67 -6.87 -12.71
C ASP A 27 19.67 -7.97 -12.33
N GLN A 28 19.68 -9.06 -13.10
CA GLN A 28 18.77 -10.19 -12.90
C GLN A 28 18.92 -10.85 -11.51
N SER A 29 20.12 -10.85 -10.93
CA SER A 29 20.35 -11.43 -9.60
C SER A 29 19.66 -10.64 -8.49
N ASP A 30 19.53 -9.31 -8.65
CA ASP A 30 18.82 -8.46 -7.71
C ASP A 30 17.30 -8.76 -7.73
N LEU A 31 16.74 -9.08 -8.90
CA LEU A 31 15.34 -9.51 -9.04
C LEU A 31 15.11 -10.90 -8.44
N GLU A 32 16.03 -11.84 -8.67
CA GLU A 32 15.98 -13.18 -8.10
C GLU A 32 16.05 -13.15 -6.56
N LEU A 33 16.91 -12.29 -6.01
CA LEU A 33 16.97 -12.03 -4.57
C LEU A 33 15.60 -11.60 -4.03
N LEU A 34 14.97 -10.61 -4.65
CA LEU A 34 13.63 -10.15 -4.23
C LEU A 34 12.57 -11.25 -4.33
N ASN A 35 12.57 -12.00 -5.44
CA ASN A 35 11.59 -13.06 -5.66
C ASN A 35 11.75 -14.20 -4.65
N SER A 36 12.98 -14.60 -4.33
CA SER A 36 13.24 -15.68 -3.37
C SER A 36 12.84 -15.34 -1.93
N ARG A 37 12.88 -14.04 -1.56
CA ARG A 37 12.59 -13.55 -0.20
C ARG A 37 11.14 -13.11 -0.02
N CYS A 38 10.61 -12.35 -0.98
CA CYS A 38 9.38 -11.56 -0.80
C CYS A 38 8.20 -12.09 -1.61
N TYR A 39 8.44 -12.76 -2.75
CA TYR A 39 7.37 -13.24 -3.61
C TYR A 39 7.02 -14.70 -3.30
N GLN A 40 5.74 -14.97 -3.09
CA GLN A 40 5.21 -16.31 -2.95
C GLN A 40 3.89 -16.38 -3.74
N GLN A 41 3.87 -17.19 -4.80
CA GLN A 41 2.71 -17.32 -5.67
C GLN A 41 1.49 -17.79 -4.86
N GLY A 42 0.36 -17.08 -5.01
CA GLY A 42 -0.88 -17.40 -4.32
C GLY A 42 -0.91 -17.08 -2.83
N ARG A 43 0.17 -16.54 -2.25
CA ARG A 43 0.16 -16.09 -0.85
C ARG A 43 -0.80 -14.91 -0.70
N ARG A 44 -1.76 -15.02 0.21
CA ARG A 44 -2.62 -13.90 0.62
C ARG A 44 -1.79 -12.82 1.32
N ILE A 45 -2.28 -11.59 1.31
CA ILE A 45 -1.69 -10.50 2.07
C ILE A 45 -1.85 -10.81 3.58
N PRO A 46 -0.76 -10.84 4.36
CA PRO A 46 -0.81 -11.20 5.79
C PRO A 46 -1.25 -9.99 6.64
N TRP A 47 -2.50 -9.55 6.49
CA TRP A 47 -3.04 -8.37 7.18
C TRP A 47 -2.85 -8.39 8.70
N GLU A 48 -2.82 -9.57 9.30
CA GLU A 48 -2.58 -9.80 10.74
C GLU A 48 -1.18 -9.39 11.21
N THR A 49 -0.23 -9.14 10.31
CA THR A 49 1.19 -8.86 10.64
C THR A 49 1.55 -7.38 10.67
N CYS A 50 0.55 -6.48 10.77
CA CYS A 50 0.75 -5.02 10.79
C CYS A 50 1.57 -4.51 9.59
N ILE A 51 1.23 -4.98 8.39
CA ILE A 51 1.88 -4.56 7.14
C ILE A 51 1.16 -3.39 6.49
N THR A 52 1.93 -2.58 5.77
CA THR A 52 1.40 -1.55 4.87
C THR A 52 1.58 -2.01 3.43
N VAL A 53 0.49 -2.10 2.68
CA VAL A 53 0.56 -2.43 1.24
C VAL A 53 0.70 -1.16 0.43
N VAL A 54 1.76 -1.10 -0.38
CA VAL A 54 2.00 0.00 -1.32
C VAL A 54 1.50 -0.43 -2.70
N THR A 55 0.60 0.36 -3.28
CA THR A 55 0.04 0.09 -4.61
C THR A 55 0.47 1.14 -5.62
N PRO A 56 0.77 0.77 -6.88
CA PRO A 56 1.05 1.75 -7.94
C PRO A 56 -0.15 2.65 -8.27
N LEU A 57 -1.39 2.17 -8.10
CA LEU A 57 -2.60 2.86 -8.55
C LEU A 57 -3.59 3.05 -7.40
N ASN A 58 -4.12 4.27 -7.26
CA ASN A 58 -5.08 4.62 -6.20
C ASN A 58 -6.35 3.76 -6.21
N ARG A 59 -6.81 3.30 -7.39
CA ARG A 59 -7.96 2.39 -7.49
C ARG A 59 -7.74 1.06 -6.75
N ASN A 60 -6.52 0.54 -6.73
CA ASN A 60 -6.20 -0.71 -6.04
C ASN A 60 -6.18 -0.49 -4.52
N ARG A 61 -5.77 0.71 -4.06
CA ARG A 61 -5.78 1.09 -2.65
C ARG A 61 -7.17 0.97 -2.03
N TRP A 62 -8.23 1.37 -2.75
CA TRP A 62 -9.60 1.27 -2.25
C TRP A 62 -10.01 -0.18 -1.95
N ASN A 63 -9.74 -1.11 -2.88
CA ASN A 63 -10.05 -2.53 -2.70
C ASN A 63 -9.28 -3.13 -1.52
N LEU A 64 -7.98 -2.85 -1.44
CA LEU A 64 -7.12 -3.38 -0.38
C LEU A 64 -7.41 -2.78 0.99
N ASN A 65 -7.79 -1.50 1.06
CA ASN A 65 -8.22 -0.89 2.32
C ASN A 65 -9.48 -1.56 2.88
N MET A 66 -10.42 -1.94 2.01
CA MET A 66 -11.61 -2.67 2.43
C MET A 66 -11.24 -4.07 2.94
N GLU A 67 -10.37 -4.79 2.23
CA GLU A 67 -9.87 -6.10 2.65
C GLU A 67 -9.14 -6.03 4.00
N ALA A 68 -8.24 -5.05 4.17
CA ALA A 68 -7.51 -4.82 5.41
C ALA A 68 -8.44 -4.48 6.58
N SER A 69 -9.46 -3.65 6.35
CA SER A 69 -10.45 -3.28 7.37
C SER A 69 -11.26 -4.49 7.82
N LEU A 70 -11.67 -5.35 6.87
CA LEU A 70 -12.38 -6.61 7.16
C LEU A 70 -11.50 -7.54 7.99
N ALA A 71 -10.25 -7.75 7.56
CA ALA A 71 -9.30 -8.59 8.27
C ALA A 71 -9.04 -8.10 9.71
N PHE A 72 -8.87 -6.79 9.89
CA PHE A 72 -8.72 -6.17 11.20
C PHE A 72 -9.93 -6.44 12.09
N GLN A 73 -11.15 -6.22 11.59
CA GLN A 73 -12.36 -6.41 12.40
C GLN A 73 -12.60 -7.88 12.77
N MET A 74 -12.28 -8.81 11.86
CA MET A 74 -12.29 -10.24 12.14
C MET A 74 -11.31 -10.61 13.26
N GLN A 75 -10.10 -10.05 13.24
CA GLN A 75 -9.09 -10.26 14.28
C GLN A 75 -9.56 -9.74 15.64
N GLN A 76 -10.25 -8.60 15.66
CA GLN A 76 -10.83 -8.01 16.88
C GLN A 76 -12.12 -8.71 17.34
N ARG A 77 -12.64 -9.68 16.58
CA ARG A 77 -13.95 -10.33 16.82
C ARG A 77 -15.08 -9.33 17.01
N SER A 78 -15.03 -8.23 16.27
CA SER A 78 -15.97 -7.13 16.40
C SER A 78 -16.93 -7.07 15.21
N MET A 79 -18.07 -6.41 15.38
CA MET A 79 -19.04 -6.19 14.30
C MET A 79 -18.51 -5.11 13.35
N MET A 80 -18.54 -5.38 12.05
CA MET A 80 -18.37 -4.34 11.02
C MET A 80 -19.74 -3.88 10.53
N ARG A 81 -19.92 -2.57 10.37
CA ARG A 81 -21.09 -1.98 9.70
C ARG A 81 -20.60 -1.23 8.48
N VAL A 82 -21.06 -1.64 7.30
CA VAL A 82 -20.77 -0.98 6.04
C VAL A 82 -21.99 -0.15 5.66
N VAL A 83 -21.82 1.16 5.52
CA VAL A 83 -22.85 2.06 5.01
C VAL A 83 -22.45 2.45 3.60
N ILE A 84 -23.33 2.15 2.64
CA ILE A 84 -23.16 2.51 1.24
C ILE A 84 -24.11 3.66 0.97
N SER A 85 -23.56 4.82 0.64
CA SER A 85 -24.34 5.96 0.15
C SER A 85 -24.18 6.04 -1.36
N GLU A 86 -25.29 5.99 -2.09
CA GLU A 86 -25.29 6.44 -3.48
C GLU A 86 -25.32 7.97 -3.49
N HIS A 87 -24.21 8.61 -3.84
CA HIS A 87 -24.24 10.01 -4.25
C HIS A 87 -24.82 10.11 -5.66
N LYS A 88 -26.13 9.85 -5.77
CA LYS A 88 -26.90 10.27 -6.94
C LYS A 88 -27.12 11.76 -6.79
N TRP A 89 -26.32 12.54 -7.50
CA TRP A 89 -26.62 13.94 -7.73
C TRP A 89 -28.03 14.02 -8.31
N LYS A 90 -28.95 14.66 -7.60
CA LYS A 90 -30.35 14.75 -8.02
C LYS A 90 -30.50 15.41 -9.40
N ASN A 91 -29.50 16.18 -9.85
CA ASN A 91 -29.58 17.04 -11.04
C ASN A 91 -28.40 16.93 -12.04
N GLY A 92 -27.46 15.97 -11.92
CA GLY A 92 -26.33 15.82 -12.87
C GLY A 92 -24.94 15.94 -12.25
N VAL A 93 -23.88 16.08 -13.06
CA VAL A 93 -22.49 16.23 -12.56
C VAL A 93 -22.42 17.47 -11.65
N PRO A 94 -21.83 17.37 -10.44
CA PRO A 94 -21.74 18.47 -9.50
C PRO A 94 -20.95 19.62 -10.10
N THR A 95 -21.31 20.86 -9.72
CA THR A 95 -20.45 21.99 -10.04
C THR A 95 -19.14 21.91 -9.25
N GLU A 96 -18.13 22.65 -9.69
CA GLU A 96 -16.82 22.66 -9.04
C GLU A 96 -16.92 23.10 -7.58
N GLU A 97 -17.84 24.03 -7.27
CA GLU A 97 -18.11 24.49 -5.90
C GLU A 97 -18.75 23.40 -5.03
N GLU A 98 -19.69 22.63 -5.58
CA GLU A 98 -20.33 21.51 -4.88
C GLU A 98 -19.32 20.38 -4.59
N ALA A 99 -18.36 20.16 -5.50
CA ALA A 99 -17.30 19.19 -5.29
C ALA A 99 -16.31 19.62 -4.18
N ILE A 100 -16.01 20.92 -4.08
CA ILE A 100 -15.09 21.47 -3.07
C ILE A 100 -15.70 21.41 -1.67
N MET A 101 -17.00 21.66 -1.50
CA MET A 101 -17.67 21.64 -0.20
C MET A 101 -17.68 20.25 0.49
N VAL A 102 -17.47 19.16 -0.25
CA VAL A 102 -17.40 17.80 0.33
C VAL A 102 -16.00 17.47 0.89
N LEU A 103 -14.97 18.26 0.55
CA LEU A 103 -13.60 18.04 1.00
C LEU A 103 -13.24 18.75 2.32
N SER A 104 -14.19 19.46 2.93
CA SER A 104 -14.07 20.17 4.22
C SER A 104 -14.86 19.49 5.32
#